data_AF-A0A7C4CC29-F1
#
_entry.id   AF-A0A7C4CC29-F1
#
_cell.length_a   1.000
_cell.length_b   1.000
_cell.length_c   1.000
_cell.angle_alpha   90.00
_cell.angle_beta   90.00
_cell.angle_gamma   90.00
#
_symmetry.space_group_name_H-M   'P 1'
#
loop_
_entity.id
_entity.type
_entity.pdbx_description
1 polymer ?
#
loop_
_entity_poly.entity_id
_entity_poly.type
_entity_poly.pdbx_seq_one_letter_code
_entity_poly.pdbx_strand_id
1 'polypeptide(L)'
;MRRLIDSPPFLELQADRNWMQRGDWPARWVRCGQVEQRTPAPDALAGANPSPPAPGLYPQVCAYRLRLTTPTTATARIHVSADERYELFLDGERIGRGPERGDAGSWFFETYDLDLSAGPHVLVARAWALGSLAPYAQMTVNPGFLLAAESPHTAMLSTGVAAWEARELTGYRFLDPNPAWGTGYKLDIDGSAFAWGFERGE
;
A
#
# COMPACT_ATOMS: atom_id res chain seq x y z
N MET A 1 11.09 -10.89 -5.00
CA MET A 1 12.32 -10.25 -4.43
C MET A 1 12.34 -8.76 -4.75
N ARG A 2 12.88 -7.88 -3.86
CA ARG A 2 13.08 -6.44 -4.15
C ARG A 2 14.05 -6.26 -5.32
N ARG A 3 13.76 -5.31 -6.21
CA ARG A 3 14.56 -4.97 -7.39
C ARG A 3 14.94 -3.49 -7.40
N LEU A 4 16.13 -3.19 -7.88
CA LEU A 4 16.51 -1.85 -8.31
C LEU A 4 16.14 -1.69 -9.78
N ILE A 5 15.66 -0.51 -10.15
CA ILE A 5 15.33 -0.14 -11.54
C ILE A 5 16.25 1.00 -11.97
N ASP A 6 16.55 1.05 -13.26
CA ASP A 6 17.44 2.03 -13.89
C ASP A 6 16.68 3.21 -14.52
N SER A 7 15.38 3.04 -14.77
CA SER A 7 14.47 4.09 -15.22
C SER A 7 13.18 4.13 -14.40
N PRO A 8 12.52 5.30 -14.26
CA PRO A 8 11.17 5.37 -13.69
C PRO A 8 10.20 4.41 -14.40
N PRO A 9 9.26 3.78 -13.67
CA PRO A 9 8.25 2.93 -14.29
C PRO A 9 7.18 3.78 -15.00
N PHE A 10 6.46 3.15 -15.91
CA PHE A 10 5.31 3.73 -16.61
C PHE A 10 5.65 5.00 -17.40
N LEU A 11 6.86 5.09 -17.97
CA LEU A 11 7.29 6.29 -18.68
C LEU A 11 6.40 6.62 -19.89
N GLU A 12 5.90 5.57 -20.55
CA GLU A 12 4.99 5.62 -21.69
C GLU A 12 3.64 6.25 -21.35
N LEU A 13 3.15 6.05 -20.11
CA LEU A 13 1.95 6.72 -19.62
C LEU A 13 2.20 8.21 -19.30
N GLN A 14 3.44 8.70 -19.53
CA GLN A 14 3.84 10.08 -19.26
C GLN A 14 4.11 10.92 -20.49
N ALA A 15 4.04 10.34 -21.68
CA ALA A 15 4.49 10.99 -22.91
C ALA A 15 3.85 12.35 -23.17
N ASP A 16 2.55 12.50 -22.85
CA ASP A 16 1.77 13.71 -23.13
C ASP A 16 1.51 14.59 -21.90
N ARG A 17 2.25 14.39 -20.79
CA ARG A 17 2.00 15.11 -19.53
C ARG A 17 2.41 16.57 -19.59
N ASN A 18 1.61 17.42 -18.95
CA ASN A 18 2.07 18.76 -18.58
C ASN A 18 3.02 18.69 -17.35
N TRP A 19 3.86 19.70 -17.14
CA TRP A 19 4.85 19.72 -16.05
C TRP A 19 4.26 19.68 -14.62
N MET A 20 2.97 19.98 -14.46
CA MET A 20 2.25 19.88 -13.20
C MET A 20 1.69 18.47 -12.94
N GLN A 21 1.47 17.68 -13.99
CA GLN A 21 0.99 16.30 -13.89
C GLN A 21 2.15 15.38 -13.52
N ARG A 22 2.07 14.79 -12.33
CA ARG A 22 3.06 13.86 -11.79
C ARG A 22 2.37 12.61 -11.28
N GLY A 23 3.02 11.47 -11.48
CA GLY A 23 2.58 10.21 -10.87
C GLY A 23 1.32 9.59 -11.47
N ASP A 24 1.05 9.76 -12.79
CA ASP A 24 -0.02 8.98 -13.43
C ASP A 24 0.45 7.52 -13.55
N TRP A 25 -0.05 6.71 -12.63
CA TRP A 25 0.25 5.29 -12.52
C TRP A 25 -1.02 4.52 -12.86
N PRO A 26 -0.93 3.29 -13.41
CA PRO A 26 -2.09 2.47 -13.73
C PRO A 26 -2.64 1.77 -12.46
N ALA A 27 -2.77 2.54 -11.39
CA ALA A 27 -3.25 2.17 -10.07
C ALA A 27 -3.75 3.41 -9.33
N ARG A 28 -4.56 3.21 -8.29
CA ARG A 28 -5.01 4.29 -7.40
C ARG A 28 -4.61 4.04 -5.97
N TRP A 29 -4.41 5.14 -5.24
CA TRP A 29 -4.33 5.11 -3.79
C TRP A 29 -5.66 4.61 -3.20
N VAL A 30 -5.59 3.58 -2.37
CA VAL A 30 -6.73 3.01 -1.65
C VAL A 30 -6.60 3.26 -0.15
N ARG A 31 -7.74 3.31 0.55
CA ARG A 31 -7.80 3.55 2.00
C ARG A 31 -8.77 2.59 2.66
N CYS A 32 -8.40 2.18 3.86
CA CYS A 32 -9.13 1.24 4.70
C CYS A 32 -10.66 1.44 4.72
N GLY A 33 -11.14 2.63 5.09
CA GLY A 33 -12.57 2.94 5.13
C GLY A 33 -13.25 3.20 3.76
N GLN A 34 -12.54 3.07 2.64
CA GLN A 34 -13.07 3.29 1.29
C GLN A 34 -13.12 2.01 0.44
N VAL A 35 -12.38 0.96 0.82
CA VAL A 35 -12.27 -0.26 0.01
C VAL A 35 -13.54 -1.13 0.11
N GLU A 36 -14.30 -1.04 1.19
CA GLU A 36 -15.54 -1.83 1.39
C GLU A 36 -16.70 -1.48 0.43
N GLN A 37 -16.59 -0.46 -0.44
CA GLN A 37 -17.72 0.06 -1.23
C GLN A 37 -17.55 0.09 -2.76
N ARG A 38 -16.47 -0.46 -3.33
CA ARG A 38 -16.26 -0.41 -4.79
C ARG A 38 -16.37 -1.77 -5.47
N THR A 39 -17.49 -1.99 -6.17
CA THR A 39 -17.54 -2.92 -7.31
C THR A 39 -16.57 -2.42 -8.39
N PRO A 40 -15.72 -3.26 -8.99
CA PRO A 40 -14.82 -2.82 -10.06
C PRO A 40 -15.64 -2.33 -11.26
N ALA A 41 -15.53 -1.05 -11.58
CA ALA A 41 -16.11 -0.46 -12.78
C ALA A 41 -15.12 -0.62 -13.95
N PRO A 42 -15.59 -0.87 -15.19
CA PRO A 42 -14.72 -1.05 -16.36
C PRO A 42 -13.82 0.17 -16.66
N ASP A 43 -14.18 1.37 -16.19
CA ASP A 43 -13.41 2.61 -16.37
C ASP A 43 -12.64 3.05 -15.10
N ALA A 44 -12.23 2.11 -14.26
CA ALA A 44 -11.69 2.36 -12.92
C ALA A 44 -10.41 3.23 -12.86
N LEU A 45 -9.80 3.65 -13.96
CA LEU A 45 -8.64 4.56 -13.97
C LEU A 45 -9.01 6.03 -14.27
N ALA A 46 -10.22 6.34 -14.74
CA ALA A 46 -10.60 7.69 -15.23
C ALA A 46 -11.03 8.71 -14.15
N GLY A 47 -10.52 8.64 -12.93
CA GLY A 47 -10.99 9.52 -11.84
C GLY A 47 -9.90 9.87 -10.84
N ALA A 48 -10.03 11.05 -10.23
CA ALA A 48 -9.07 11.59 -9.28
C ALA A 48 -8.83 10.67 -8.07
N ASN A 49 -7.64 10.80 -7.47
CA ASN A 49 -7.35 10.21 -6.16
C ASN A 49 -8.31 10.78 -5.10
N PRO A 50 -8.68 9.99 -4.08
CA PRO A 50 -9.68 10.44 -3.11
C PRO A 50 -9.15 11.59 -2.23
N SER A 51 -10.03 12.54 -1.88
CA SER A 51 -9.72 13.70 -1.01
C SER A 51 -9.23 13.27 0.38
N PRO A 52 -8.50 14.13 1.12
CA PRO A 52 -8.04 13.82 2.47
C PRO A 52 -9.20 13.51 3.43
N PRO A 53 -9.01 12.61 4.41
CA PRO A 53 -10.03 12.31 5.41
C PRO A 53 -10.29 13.47 6.38
N ALA A 54 -11.44 13.40 7.06
CA ALA A 54 -11.76 14.30 8.17
C ALA A 54 -10.76 14.10 9.35
N PRO A 55 -10.49 15.16 10.15
CA PRO A 55 -9.65 15.06 11.34
C PRO A 55 -10.17 13.98 12.31
N GLY A 56 -9.28 13.14 12.85
CA GLY A 56 -9.59 12.14 13.90
C GLY A 56 -9.54 10.66 13.47
N LEU A 57 -9.18 10.35 12.22
CA LEU A 57 -9.08 8.98 11.70
C LEU A 57 -7.75 8.25 12.01
N TYR A 58 -6.80 8.93 12.66
CA TYR A 58 -5.45 8.42 12.91
C TYR A 58 -5.10 8.51 14.40
N PRO A 59 -4.28 7.59 14.95
CA PRO A 59 -3.54 6.55 14.24
C PRO A 59 -4.41 5.36 13.79
N GLN A 60 -4.10 4.76 12.64
CA GLN A 60 -4.72 3.54 12.14
C GLN A 60 -3.66 2.60 11.57
N VAL A 61 -3.85 1.30 11.77
CA VAL A 61 -3.09 0.25 11.07
C VAL A 61 -4.09 -0.61 10.31
N CYS A 62 -3.90 -0.76 9.00
CA CYS A 62 -4.81 -1.52 8.16
C CYS A 62 -4.11 -2.61 7.36
N ALA A 63 -4.81 -3.73 7.18
CA ALA A 63 -4.47 -4.72 6.17
C ALA A 63 -5.28 -4.46 4.91
N TYR A 64 -4.60 -4.48 3.77
CA TYR A 64 -5.17 -4.51 2.43
C TYR A 64 -4.94 -5.91 1.87
N ARG A 65 -5.98 -6.58 1.41
CA ARG A 65 -5.93 -7.97 0.93
C ARG A 65 -6.35 -8.04 -0.53
N LEU A 66 -5.64 -8.83 -1.32
CA LEU A 66 -6.05 -9.25 -2.64
C LEU A 66 -5.94 -10.78 -2.73
N ARG A 67 -7.03 -11.41 -3.14
CA ARG A 67 -7.05 -12.83 -3.52
C ARG A 67 -7.04 -12.91 -5.04
N LEU A 68 -6.16 -13.74 -5.59
CA LEU A 68 -6.05 -13.93 -7.03
C LEU A 68 -5.76 -15.40 -7.35
N THR A 69 -6.01 -15.78 -8.61
CA THR A 69 -5.64 -17.08 -9.15
C THR A 69 -4.92 -16.87 -10.47
N THR A 70 -3.76 -17.48 -10.61
CA THR A 70 -2.91 -17.42 -11.81
C THR A 70 -3.02 -18.75 -12.57
N PRO A 71 -3.37 -18.75 -13.87
CA PRO A 71 -3.54 -19.99 -14.64
C PRO A 71 -2.20 -20.66 -14.97
N THR A 72 -1.12 -19.89 -14.99
CA THR A 72 0.24 -20.33 -15.32
C THR A 72 1.23 -19.67 -14.38
N THR A 73 2.38 -20.30 -14.19
CA THR A 73 3.50 -19.67 -13.48
C THR A 73 3.94 -18.41 -14.22
N ALA A 74 4.10 -17.31 -13.50
CA ALA A 74 4.48 -16.02 -14.03
C ALA A 74 5.30 -15.21 -13.02
N THR A 75 6.14 -14.31 -13.53
CA THR A 75 6.77 -13.28 -12.72
C THR A 75 6.07 -11.95 -12.98
N ALA A 76 5.52 -11.33 -11.94
CA ALA A 76 4.84 -10.04 -12.03
C ALA A 76 5.69 -8.95 -11.35
N ARG A 77 6.07 -7.92 -12.10
CA ARG A 77 6.72 -6.73 -11.55
C ARG A 77 5.69 -5.79 -10.95
N ILE A 78 5.91 -5.40 -9.71
CA ILE A 78 5.05 -4.47 -8.97
C ILE A 78 5.86 -3.33 -8.36
N HIS A 79 5.21 -2.19 -8.23
CA HIS A 79 5.72 -1.00 -7.56
C HIS A 79 4.79 -0.65 -6.41
N VAL A 80 5.34 -0.50 -5.22
CA VAL A 80 4.56 -0.47 -3.99
C VAL A 80 4.96 0.74 -3.15
N SER A 81 3.96 1.51 -2.75
CA SER A 81 4.12 2.65 -1.87
C SER A 81 3.01 2.70 -0.83
N ALA A 82 3.23 3.50 0.20
CA ALA A 82 2.25 3.82 1.21
C ALA A 82 2.51 5.23 1.73
N ASP A 83 1.45 5.84 2.22
CA ASP A 83 1.52 6.98 3.10
C ASP A 83 0.93 6.44 4.43
N GLU A 84 1.73 6.07 5.41
CA GLU A 84 3.14 6.45 5.61
C GLU A 84 4.15 5.31 5.37
N ARG A 85 3.76 4.09 5.77
CA ARG A 85 4.60 2.89 5.74
C ARG A 85 3.78 1.64 5.47
N TYR A 86 4.38 0.63 4.86
CA TYR A 86 3.82 -0.69 4.68
C TYR A 86 4.81 -1.82 4.96
N GLU A 87 4.25 -2.99 5.25
CA GLU A 87 4.86 -4.31 5.06
C GLU A 87 4.02 -5.09 4.05
N LEU A 88 4.66 -5.84 3.16
CA LEU A 88 4.01 -6.60 2.09
C LEU A 88 4.28 -8.09 2.26
N PHE A 89 3.24 -8.88 2.07
CA PHE A 89 3.22 -10.33 2.23
C PHE A 89 2.65 -10.99 0.97
N LEU A 90 3.24 -12.12 0.59
CA LEU A 90 2.72 -13.04 -0.43
C LEU A 90 2.56 -14.40 0.24
N ASP A 91 1.35 -14.93 0.24
CA ASP A 91 0.99 -16.24 0.82
C ASP A 91 1.45 -16.40 2.28
N GLY A 92 1.40 -15.30 3.05
CA GLY A 92 1.82 -15.26 4.46
C GLY A 92 3.32 -14.97 4.67
N GLU A 93 4.15 -15.04 3.64
CA GLU A 93 5.57 -14.71 3.74
C GLU A 93 5.80 -13.21 3.52
N ARG A 94 6.51 -12.54 4.43
CA ARG A 94 6.86 -11.12 4.28
C ARG A 94 7.94 -10.95 3.21
N ILE A 95 7.57 -10.34 2.10
CA ILE A 95 8.47 -10.12 0.94
C ILE A 95 9.11 -8.73 0.92
N GLY A 96 8.61 -7.78 1.72
CA GLY A 96 9.14 -6.42 1.69
C GLY A 96 8.52 -5.47 2.72
N ARG A 97 9.10 -4.28 2.78
CA ARG A 97 8.61 -3.14 3.56
C ARG A 97 9.03 -1.83 2.91
N GLY A 98 8.29 -0.76 3.14
CA GLY A 98 8.61 0.54 2.59
C GLY A 98 7.51 1.56 2.84
N PRO A 99 7.40 2.59 2.00
CA PRO A 99 8.50 3.07 1.16
C PRO A 99 9.63 3.64 2.04
N GLU A 100 10.75 4.02 1.43
CA GLU A 100 11.72 4.90 2.08
C GLU A 100 11.09 6.25 2.51
N ARG A 101 11.81 7.02 3.34
CA ARG A 101 11.34 8.32 3.83
C ARG A 101 11.52 9.34 2.71
N GLY A 102 10.52 10.16 2.47
CA GLY A 102 10.55 11.22 1.47
C GLY A 102 9.76 12.43 1.93
N ASP A 103 9.58 13.36 1.00
CA ASP A 103 8.77 14.57 1.19
C ASP A 103 7.64 14.63 0.17
N ALA A 104 6.70 15.56 0.34
CA ALA A 104 5.52 15.68 -0.53
C ALA A 104 5.86 15.90 -2.02
N GLY A 105 7.04 16.44 -2.34
CA GLY A 105 7.55 16.60 -3.71
C GLY A 105 8.34 15.39 -4.22
N SER A 106 8.79 14.50 -3.34
CA SER A 106 9.65 13.35 -3.60
C SER A 106 9.16 12.12 -2.82
N TRP A 107 8.06 11.51 -3.28
CA TRP A 107 7.50 10.30 -2.65
C TRP A 107 8.12 9.03 -3.24
N PHE A 108 8.63 8.15 -2.39
CA PHE A 108 9.31 6.93 -2.82
C PHE A 108 8.36 5.74 -2.95
N PHE A 109 8.81 4.73 -3.68
CA PHE A 109 8.18 3.43 -3.82
C PHE A 109 9.27 2.36 -3.90
N GLU A 110 8.87 1.11 -3.70
CA GLU A 110 9.75 -0.04 -3.85
C GLU A 110 9.30 -0.89 -5.04
N THR A 111 10.24 -1.48 -5.76
CA THR A 111 9.95 -2.43 -6.85
C THR A 111 10.20 -3.85 -6.39
N TYR A 112 9.29 -4.77 -6.74
CA TYR A 112 9.44 -6.21 -6.48
C TYR A 112 9.08 -7.00 -7.74
N ASP A 113 9.83 -8.08 -7.97
CA ASP A 113 9.38 -9.17 -8.85
C ASP A 113 8.69 -10.23 -7.96
N LEU A 114 7.41 -10.50 -8.22
CA LEU A 114 6.63 -11.56 -7.58
C LEU A 114 6.68 -12.81 -8.43
N ASP A 115 7.14 -13.91 -7.86
CA ASP A 115 7.08 -15.22 -8.50
C ASP A 115 5.78 -15.91 -8.10
N LEU A 116 4.83 -15.97 -9.03
CA LEU A 116 3.51 -16.55 -8.84
C LEU A 116 3.48 -17.91 -9.54
N SER A 117 3.30 -18.98 -8.79
CA SER A 117 3.03 -20.31 -9.36
C SER A 117 1.65 -20.36 -10.01
N ALA A 118 1.35 -21.38 -10.82
CA ALA A 118 -0.03 -21.61 -11.22
C ALA A 118 -0.87 -22.01 -9.98
N GLY A 119 -1.96 -21.29 -9.70
CA GLY A 119 -2.82 -21.57 -8.56
C GLY A 119 -3.31 -20.32 -7.81
N PRO A 120 -3.91 -20.50 -6.62
CA PRO A 120 -4.38 -19.41 -5.79
C PRO A 120 -3.21 -18.73 -5.05
N HIS A 121 -3.28 -17.41 -4.95
CA HIS A 121 -2.36 -16.58 -4.18
C HIS A 121 -3.10 -15.52 -3.37
N VAL A 122 -2.49 -15.10 -2.26
CA VAL A 122 -2.96 -14.00 -1.42
C VAL A 122 -1.85 -12.98 -1.25
N LEU A 123 -2.13 -11.75 -1.67
CA LEU A 123 -1.31 -10.59 -1.32
C LEU A 123 -1.94 -9.87 -0.15
N VAL A 124 -1.11 -9.52 0.83
CA VAL A 124 -1.52 -8.67 1.95
C VAL A 124 -0.51 -7.55 2.13
N ALA A 125 -0.99 -6.32 2.28
CA ALA A 125 -0.18 -5.21 2.73
C ALA A 125 -0.70 -4.70 4.08
N ARG A 126 0.16 -4.66 5.09
CA ARG A 126 -0.13 -3.92 6.32
C ARG A 126 0.41 -2.52 6.18
N ALA A 127 -0.42 -1.49 6.29
CA ALA A 127 0.01 -0.11 6.22
C ALA A 127 -0.37 0.68 7.48
N TRP A 128 0.50 1.63 7.84
CA TRP A 128 0.32 2.53 8.98
C TRP A 128 -0.01 3.93 8.50
N ALA A 129 -0.97 4.54 9.18
CA ALA A 129 -1.26 5.96 9.14
C ALA A 129 -1.17 6.48 10.58
N LEU A 130 -0.01 7.02 10.98
CA LEU A 130 0.28 7.34 12.38
C LEU A 130 -0.17 8.75 12.76
N GLY A 131 -0.37 9.64 11.79
CA GLY A 131 -0.82 11.01 12.03
C GLY A 131 0.14 11.77 12.96
N SER A 132 -0.39 12.43 13.99
CA SER A 132 0.43 13.17 14.96
C SER A 132 1.35 12.29 15.82
N LEU A 133 1.21 10.97 15.76
CA LEU A 133 2.05 10.02 16.50
C LEU A 133 3.24 9.52 15.68
N ALA A 134 3.35 9.94 14.41
CA ALA A 134 4.43 9.58 13.52
C ALA A 134 5.80 10.09 14.03
N PRO A 135 6.91 9.42 13.67
CA PRO A 135 8.24 9.99 13.87
C PRO A 135 8.37 11.36 13.18
N TYR A 136 9.17 12.27 13.73
CA TYR A 136 9.24 13.65 13.21
C TYR A 136 9.76 13.74 11.77
N ALA A 137 10.61 12.78 11.38
CA ALA A 137 11.11 12.67 10.02
C ALA A 137 10.13 11.98 9.05
N GLN A 138 8.98 11.51 9.53
CA GLN A 138 7.95 10.88 8.71
C GLN A 138 6.98 11.95 8.23
N MET A 139 7.02 12.25 6.93
CA MET A 139 6.02 13.10 6.30
C MET A 139 4.79 12.27 5.92
N THR A 140 3.64 12.93 5.92
CA THR A 140 2.36 12.42 5.43
C THR A 140 1.65 13.52 4.65
N VAL A 141 0.95 13.17 3.59
CA VAL A 141 0.09 14.07 2.82
C VAL A 141 -1.35 13.59 2.91
N ASN A 142 -1.56 12.31 2.64
CA ASN A 142 -2.87 11.70 2.61
C ASN A 142 -2.76 10.16 2.73
N PRO A 143 -2.83 9.62 3.96
CA PRO A 143 -2.54 8.22 4.20
C PRO A 143 -3.33 7.24 3.32
N GLY A 144 -2.65 6.17 2.92
CA GLY A 144 -3.19 5.17 1.99
C GLY A 144 -2.14 4.17 1.52
N PHE A 145 -2.58 3.24 0.68
CA PHE A 145 -1.75 2.20 0.08
C PHE A 145 -1.85 2.24 -1.45
N LEU A 146 -0.73 1.97 -2.12
CA LEU A 146 -0.64 1.89 -3.57
C LEU A 146 0.17 0.65 -3.96
N LEU A 147 -0.39 -0.17 -4.84
CA LEU A 147 0.36 -1.18 -5.58
C LEU A 147 0.01 -1.04 -7.06
N ALA A 148 1.03 -0.81 -7.88
CA ALA A 148 0.89 -0.76 -9.34
C ALA A 148 1.69 -1.90 -9.96
N ALA A 149 1.03 -2.76 -10.72
CA ALA A 149 1.69 -3.79 -11.49
C ALA A 149 1.96 -3.31 -12.93
N GLU A 150 3.07 -3.78 -13.51
CA GLU A 150 3.34 -3.63 -14.93
C GLU A 150 2.44 -4.55 -15.76
N SER A 151 2.19 -4.17 -17.01
CA SER A 151 1.52 -5.02 -17.99
C SER A 151 2.29 -6.35 -18.17
N PRO A 152 1.60 -7.50 -18.33
CA PRO A 152 0.15 -7.65 -18.48
C PRO A 152 -0.64 -7.78 -17.16
N HIS A 153 0.01 -7.64 -15.99
CA HIS A 153 -0.59 -7.97 -14.68
C HIS A 153 -1.36 -6.82 -14.04
N THR A 154 -1.40 -5.64 -14.66
CA THR A 154 -2.06 -4.42 -14.17
C THR A 154 -3.49 -4.68 -13.65
N ALA A 155 -4.36 -5.28 -14.46
CA ALA A 155 -5.75 -5.51 -14.09
C ALA A 155 -5.92 -6.55 -12.97
N MET A 156 -4.96 -7.47 -12.86
CA MET A 156 -4.98 -8.55 -11.87
C MET A 156 -4.51 -8.09 -10.49
N LEU A 157 -3.58 -7.13 -10.43
CA LEU A 157 -2.84 -6.80 -9.20
C LEU A 157 -3.03 -5.36 -8.73
N SER A 158 -3.19 -4.38 -9.63
CA SER A 158 -3.12 -2.96 -9.25
C SER A 158 -4.25 -2.52 -8.31
N THR A 159 -3.92 -1.72 -7.30
CA THR A 159 -4.92 -1.12 -6.40
C THR A 159 -5.84 -0.18 -7.18
N GLY A 160 -7.12 -0.16 -6.81
CA GLY A 160 -8.15 0.62 -7.52
C GLY A 160 -8.58 0.05 -8.87
N VAL A 161 -7.98 -1.06 -9.31
CA VAL A 161 -8.38 -1.82 -10.52
C VAL A 161 -8.81 -3.24 -10.12
N ALA A 162 -7.92 -3.97 -9.44
CA ALA A 162 -8.21 -5.28 -8.88
C ALA A 162 -9.11 -5.17 -7.65
N ALA A 163 -9.76 -6.28 -7.29
CA ALA A 163 -10.69 -6.39 -6.16
C ALA A 163 -9.96 -6.49 -4.81
N TRP A 164 -9.21 -5.43 -4.47
CA TRP A 164 -8.64 -5.29 -3.14
C TRP A 164 -9.74 -5.10 -2.11
N GLU A 165 -9.51 -5.63 -0.92
CA GLU A 165 -10.30 -5.43 0.30
C GLU A 165 -9.42 -4.77 1.34
N ALA A 166 -10.01 -4.10 2.33
CA ALA A 166 -9.23 -3.54 3.44
C ALA A 166 -9.98 -3.68 4.76
N ARG A 167 -9.20 -3.78 5.83
CA ARG A 167 -9.68 -3.94 7.20
C ARG A 167 -8.73 -3.24 8.16
N GLU A 168 -9.29 -2.57 9.16
CA GLU A 168 -8.50 -2.09 10.29
C GLU A 168 -8.03 -3.26 11.16
N LEU A 169 -6.73 -3.27 11.47
CA LEU A 169 -6.15 -4.22 12.39
C LEU A 169 -6.29 -3.66 13.81
N THR A 170 -7.07 -4.36 14.62
CA THR A 170 -7.28 -4.06 16.04
C THR A 170 -6.11 -4.55 16.90
N GLY A 171 -6.11 -4.17 18.17
CA GLY A 171 -5.10 -4.60 19.15
C GLY A 171 -3.83 -3.75 19.16
N TYR A 172 -3.74 -2.71 18.34
CA TYR A 172 -2.66 -1.71 18.43
C TYR A 172 -2.96 -0.66 19.49
N ARG A 173 -1.97 -0.38 20.34
CA ARG A 173 -1.93 0.78 21.23
C ARG A 173 -0.63 1.54 21.00
N PHE A 174 -0.71 2.86 21.10
CA PHE A 174 0.41 3.75 20.90
C PHE A 174 0.78 4.41 22.24
N LEU A 175 2.02 4.21 22.67
CA LEU A 175 2.52 4.72 23.95
C LEU A 175 3.51 5.86 23.73
N ASP A 176 3.43 6.88 24.56
CA ASP A 176 4.31 8.05 24.51
C ASP A 176 5.79 7.62 24.53
N PRO A 177 6.63 8.13 23.60
CA PRO A 177 8.04 7.75 23.49
C PRO A 177 8.93 8.29 24.62
N ASN A 178 8.39 9.08 25.55
CA ASN A 178 9.10 9.74 26.65
C ASN A 178 10.27 10.59 26.09
N PRO A 179 11.55 10.48 26.54
CA PRO A 179 12.59 11.39 26.06
C PRO A 179 12.95 11.18 24.57
N ALA A 180 12.45 10.13 23.92
CA ALA A 180 12.70 9.81 22.51
C ALA A 180 11.67 10.44 21.55
N TRP A 181 11.20 11.66 21.85
CA TRP A 181 10.12 12.38 21.17
C TRP A 181 10.24 12.42 19.63
N GLY A 182 11.45 12.40 19.06
CA GLY A 182 11.66 12.42 17.61
C GLY A 182 11.40 11.09 16.89
N THR A 183 11.23 9.99 17.62
CA THR A 183 11.20 8.62 17.06
C THR A 183 9.80 8.09 16.75
N GLY A 184 8.76 8.84 17.09
CA GLY A 184 7.36 8.40 17.00
C GLY A 184 6.95 7.56 18.21
N TYR A 185 5.66 7.28 18.32
CA TYR A 185 5.13 6.53 19.47
C TYR A 185 5.56 5.06 19.45
N LYS A 186 5.72 4.48 20.64
CA LYS A 186 5.99 3.03 20.81
C LYS A 186 4.71 2.24 20.54
N LEU A 187 4.86 0.99 20.11
CA LEU A 187 3.75 0.07 19.93
C LEU A 187 3.60 -0.84 21.15
N ASP A 188 2.37 -0.93 21.66
CA ASP A 188 1.90 -1.97 22.58
C ASP A 188 0.81 -2.78 21.87
N ILE A 189 0.89 -4.10 21.96
CA ILE A 189 0.01 -5.02 21.22
C ILE A 189 -0.81 -5.83 22.21
N ASP A 190 -2.13 -5.60 22.20
CA ASP A 190 -3.09 -6.44 22.89
C ASP A 190 -3.31 -7.72 22.08
N GLY A 191 -2.59 -8.79 22.45
CA GLY A 191 -2.67 -10.07 21.75
C GLY A 191 -4.05 -10.72 21.75
N SER A 192 -4.98 -10.33 22.64
CA SER A 192 -6.35 -10.86 22.63
C SER A 192 -7.24 -10.22 21.56
N ALA A 193 -6.92 -8.98 21.17
CA ALA A 193 -7.65 -8.22 20.16
C ALA A 193 -6.89 -8.14 18.81
N PHE A 194 -5.62 -8.54 18.79
CA PHE A 194 -4.80 -8.52 17.58
C PHE A 194 -5.34 -9.52 16.55
N ALA A 195 -5.46 -9.07 15.30
CA ALA A 195 -5.90 -9.90 14.19
C ALA A 195 -4.77 -10.83 13.72
N TRP A 196 -4.49 -11.88 14.49
CA TRP A 196 -3.53 -12.92 14.11
C TRP A 196 -3.91 -13.57 12.77
N GLY A 197 -2.91 -13.89 11.95
CA GLY A 197 -3.15 -14.48 10.62
C GLY A 197 -3.51 -13.48 9.54
N PHE A 198 -3.55 -12.17 9.83
CA PHE A 198 -3.81 -11.13 8.83
C PHE A 198 -2.87 -11.27 7.63
N GLU A 199 -1.62 -11.69 7.82
CA GLU A 199 -0.61 -11.88 6.77
C GLU A 199 -0.99 -12.97 5.75
N ARG A 200 -1.81 -13.95 6.16
CA ARG A 200 -2.41 -14.98 5.29
C ARG A 200 -3.78 -14.57 4.76
N GLY A 201 -4.24 -13.38 5.12
CA GLY A 201 -5.55 -12.83 4.75
C GLY A 201 -6.71 -13.47 5.52
N GLU A 202 -6.51 -13.90 6.76
CA GLU A 202 -7.54 -14.43 7.66
C GLU A 202 -8.46 -13.34 8.26
#